data_AF-A0AA39KG32-F1
#
_entry.id   AF-A0AA39KG32-F1
#
_cell.length_a   1.000
_cell.length_b   1.000
_cell.length_c   1.000
_cell.angle_alpha   90.00
_cell.angle_beta   90.00
_cell.angle_gamma   90.00
#
_symmetry.space_group_name_H-M   'P 1'
#
loop_
_entity.id
_entity.type
_entity.pdbx_description
1 polymer ?
#
loop_
_entity_poly.entity_id
_entity_poly.type
_entity_poly.pdbx_seq_one_letter_code
_entity_poly.pdbx_strand_id
1 'polypeptide(L)'
;MESKLFGIILLAWLWLVAGLPFHPREFIPDEEIKKGSYIKHYTRAFYDNEILRQHRARTRRESLPIKKAVGAATLNLHLNALDRIYKMKLVRDTSIFHDDPQFEMSNGRSISFDPFHVYIGSLEDYSQKIQPEFGRRCNAL
;
A
#
# COMPACT_ATOMS: atom_id res chain seq x y z
N MET A 1 19.31 42.26 41.66
CA MET A 1 18.43 41.08 41.78
C MET A 1 18.11 40.45 40.41
N GLU A 2 18.70 40.95 39.32
CA GLU A 2 18.40 40.58 37.92
C GLU A 2 19.13 39.31 37.45
N SER A 3 20.37 39.09 37.90
CA SER A 3 21.22 37.98 37.45
C SER A 3 20.72 36.60 37.89
N LYS A 4 20.07 36.53 39.07
CA LYS A 4 19.47 35.28 39.57
C LYS A 4 18.24 34.88 38.76
N LEU A 5 17.45 35.85 38.31
CA LEU A 5 16.25 35.60 37.52
C LEU A 5 16.62 35.05 36.12
N PHE A 6 17.65 35.64 35.50
CA PHE A 6 18.18 35.16 34.22
C PHE A 6 18.71 33.72 34.28
N GLY A 7 19.43 33.36 35.35
CA GLY A 7 19.92 31.99 35.53
C GLY A 7 18.79 30.97 35.66
N ILE A 8 17.72 31.31 36.36
CA ILE A 8 16.55 30.43 36.53
C ILE A 8 15.79 30.27 35.22
N ILE A 9 15.62 31.35 34.45
CA ILE A 9 14.95 31.31 33.14
C ILE A 9 15.76 30.48 32.15
N LEU A 10 17.08 30.65 32.11
CA LEU A 10 17.96 29.86 31.23
C LEU A 10 17.89 28.37 31.57
N LEU A 11 17.92 28.03 32.87
CA LEU A 11 17.82 26.65 33.33
C LEU A 11 16.45 26.05 32.98
N ALA A 12 15.36 26.79 33.20
CA ALA A 12 14.03 26.35 32.83
C ALA A 12 13.89 26.13 31.31
N TRP A 13 14.52 26.96 30.49
CA TRP A 13 14.54 26.80 29.03
C TRP A 13 15.31 25.54 28.60
N LEU A 14 16.46 25.26 29.22
CA LEU A 14 17.23 24.03 29.00
C LEU A 14 16.41 22.77 29.34
N TRP A 15 15.66 22.77 30.44
CA TRP A 15 14.77 21.67 30.81
C TRP A 15 13.54 21.55 29.90
N LEU A 16 12.99 22.68 29.43
CA LEU A 16 11.88 22.68 28.50
C LEU A 16 12.30 22.09 27.15
N VAL A 17 13.49 22.45 26.64
CA VAL A 17 14.03 21.88 25.39
C VAL A 17 14.33 20.38 25.52
N ALA A 18 14.82 19.93 26.69
CA ALA A 18 15.07 18.50 26.94
C ALA A 18 13.78 17.67 27.12
N GLY A 19 12.68 18.31 27.54
CA GLY A 19 11.38 17.68 27.74
C GLY A 19 10.45 17.73 26.53
N LEU A 20 10.77 18.51 25.50
CA LEU A 20 9.97 18.51 24.27
C LEU A 20 10.30 17.24 23.46
N PRO A 21 9.27 16.48 23.02
CA PRO A 21 9.45 15.30 22.18
C PRO A 21 9.75 15.73 20.73
N PHE A 22 10.58 16.76 20.53
CA PHE A 22 11.20 17.06 19.25
C PHE A 22 12.42 16.16 19.09
N HIS A 23 12.19 14.85 19.12
CA HIS A 23 13.02 14.00 18.30
C HIS A 23 12.61 14.35 16.87
N PRO A 24 13.50 14.90 16.02
CA PRO A 24 13.22 14.94 14.59
C PRO A 24 12.89 13.50 14.23
N ARG A 25 11.62 13.27 13.90
CA ARG A 25 11.10 11.95 13.55
C ARG A 25 11.86 11.55 12.31
N GLU A 26 12.94 10.81 12.51
CA GLU A 26 13.81 10.39 11.43
C GLU A 26 12.91 9.66 10.46
N PHE A 27 12.75 10.30 9.31
CA PHE A 27 12.09 9.77 8.15
C PHE A 27 13.05 8.70 7.63
N ILE A 28 13.12 7.55 8.31
CA ILE A 28 14.07 6.48 8.00
C ILE A 28 13.78 6.03 6.57
N PRO A 29 14.66 6.32 5.59
CA PRO A 29 14.61 5.67 4.31
C PRO A 29 15.54 4.45 4.40
N ASP A 30 15.02 3.26 4.12
CA ASP A 30 15.82 2.05 3.93
C ASP A 30 16.59 1.53 5.18
N GLU A 31 15.88 1.04 6.19
CA GLU A 31 16.40 -0.12 6.92
C GLU A 31 15.98 -1.37 6.14
N GLU A 32 16.95 -1.94 5.42
CA GLU A 32 16.93 -3.25 4.80
C GLU A 32 16.15 -4.24 5.68
N ILE A 33 15.04 -4.77 5.14
CA ILE A 33 14.09 -5.62 5.87
C ILE A 33 14.82 -6.87 6.38
N LYS A 34 15.30 -6.84 7.63
CA LYS A 34 15.96 -7.98 8.26
C LYS A 34 14.94 -9.12 8.48
N LYS A 35 15.32 -10.34 8.10
CA LYS A 35 14.52 -11.57 8.29
C LYS A 35 14.15 -11.71 9.78
N GLY A 36 12.85 -11.62 10.09
CA GLY A 36 12.32 -11.65 11.47
C GLY A 36 11.83 -10.30 11.99
N SER A 37 12.04 -9.21 11.27
CA SER A 37 11.42 -7.91 11.54
C SER A 37 10.00 -7.90 10.96
N TYR A 38 9.01 -7.60 11.79
CA TYR A 38 7.63 -7.38 11.36
C TYR A 38 7.48 -5.96 10.83
N ILE A 39 6.73 -5.80 9.73
CA ILE A 39 6.40 -4.51 9.14
C ILE A 39 5.60 -3.71 10.18
N LYS A 40 6.26 -2.76 10.86
CA LYS A 40 5.63 -1.92 11.89
C LYS A 40 4.69 -0.87 11.33
N HIS A 41 4.82 -0.53 10.04
CA HIS A 41 4.09 0.56 9.41
C HIS A 41 3.42 0.07 8.13
N TYR A 42 2.09 0.13 8.12
CA TYR A 42 1.28 -0.06 6.93
C TYR A 42 0.94 1.31 6.37
N THR A 43 1.47 1.63 5.19
CA THR A 43 1.06 2.80 4.42
C THR A 43 0.03 2.36 3.39
N ARG A 44 -0.97 3.21 3.15
CA ARG A 44 -1.95 2.96 2.09
C ARG A 44 -1.24 2.89 0.74
N ALA A 45 -1.43 1.79 0.02
CA ALA A 45 -1.06 1.70 -1.39
C ALA A 45 -2.16 2.33 -2.25
N PHE A 46 -1.77 3.17 -3.20
CA PHE A 46 -2.67 3.71 -4.22
C PHE A 46 -2.47 2.96 -5.53
N TYR A 47 -3.55 2.74 -6.27
CA TYR A 47 -3.51 2.09 -7.57
C TYR A 47 -4.43 2.81 -8.56
N ASP A 48 -4.12 2.66 -9.85
CA ASP A 48 -4.95 3.20 -10.91
C ASP A 48 -6.25 2.38 -11.07
N ASN A 49 -7.38 3.04 -10.78
CA ASN A 49 -8.71 2.43 -10.86
C ASN A 49 -9.23 2.36 -12.31
N GLU A 50 -8.73 3.20 -13.21
CA GLU A 50 -9.20 3.23 -14.60
C GLU A 50 -8.75 1.98 -15.36
N ILE A 51 -7.52 1.51 -15.11
CA ILE A 51 -7.02 0.26 -15.68
C ILE A 51 -7.89 -0.93 -15.23
N LEU A 52 -8.27 -0.98 -13.95
CA LEU A 52 -9.15 -2.01 -13.42
C LEU A 52 -10.54 -1.94 -14.05
N ARG A 53 -11.10 -0.74 -14.17
CA ARG A 53 -12.43 -0.53 -14.76
C ARG A 53 -12.43 -0.95 -16.22
N GLN A 54 -11.39 -0.58 -16.97
CA GLN A 54 -11.24 -0.97 -18.36
C GLN A 54 -11.06 -2.48 -18.52
N HIS A 55 -10.24 -3.11 -17.67
CA HIS A 55 -10.07 -4.55 -17.67
C HIS A 55 -11.39 -5.28 -17.41
N ARG A 56 -12.13 -4.91 -16.36
CA ARG A 56 -13.47 -5.46 -16.08
C ARG A 56 -14.44 -5.27 -17.24
N ALA A 57 -14.42 -4.10 -17.88
CA ALA A 57 -15.28 -3.82 -19.03
C ALA A 57 -14.94 -4.71 -20.23
N ARG A 58 -13.65 -5.00 -20.49
CA ARG A 58 -13.21 -5.93 -21.55
C ARG A 58 -13.61 -7.36 -21.24
N THR A 59 -13.32 -7.85 -20.03
CA THR A 59 -13.69 -9.21 -19.60
C THR A 59 -15.19 -9.45 -19.69
N ARG A 60 -16.04 -8.45 -19.42
CA ARG A 60 -17.49 -8.58 -19.56
C ARG A 60 -17.95 -8.70 -21.02
N ARG A 61 -17.26 -8.05 -21.95
CA ARG A 61 -17.61 -8.05 -23.38
C ARG A 61 -17.11 -9.31 -24.09
N GLU A 62 -15.99 -9.85 -23.62
CA GLU A 62 -15.45 -11.11 -24.10
C GLU A 62 -16.30 -12.26 -23.53
N SER A 63 -17.22 -12.81 -24.34
CA SER A 63 -17.88 -14.09 -24.08
C SER A 63 -16.90 -15.27 -24.26
N LEU A 64 -15.65 -15.10 -23.83
CA LEU A 64 -14.66 -16.16 -23.93
C LEU A 64 -15.08 -17.31 -23.02
N PRO A 65 -15.02 -18.56 -23.51
CA PRO A 65 -15.17 -19.73 -22.64
C PRO A 65 -14.24 -19.57 -21.45
N ILE A 66 -14.77 -19.74 -20.24
CA ILE A 66 -14.07 -19.41 -18.99
C ILE A 66 -12.68 -20.08 -18.92
N LYS A 67 -12.54 -21.29 -19.49
CA LYS A 67 -11.28 -22.04 -19.61
C LYS A 67 -10.22 -21.38 -20.52
N LYS A 68 -10.62 -20.57 -21.51
CA LYS A 68 -9.71 -19.81 -22.39
C LYS A 68 -9.30 -18.46 -21.80
N ALA A 69 -10.02 -17.95 -20.81
CA ALA A 69 -9.70 -16.69 -20.14
C ALA A 69 -8.66 -16.86 -19.01
N VAL A 70 -8.49 -18.08 -18.49
CA VAL A 70 -7.41 -18.44 -17.55
C VAL A 70 -6.07 -18.31 -18.30
N GLY A 71 -5.17 -17.45 -17.82
CA GLY A 71 -3.89 -17.17 -18.47
C GLY A 71 -3.89 -16.15 -19.63
N ALA A 72 -5.04 -15.83 -20.24
CA ALA A 72 -5.07 -15.00 -21.46
C ALA A 72 -5.03 -13.48 -21.20
N ALA A 73 -5.64 -13.02 -20.10
CA ALA A 73 -5.72 -11.59 -19.79
C ALA A 73 -4.79 -11.24 -18.62
N THR A 74 -3.63 -10.65 -18.94
CA THR A 74 -2.74 -10.08 -17.94
C THR A 74 -3.24 -8.68 -17.54
N LEU A 75 -3.39 -8.44 -16.25
CA LEU A 75 -3.72 -7.17 -15.64
C LEU A 75 -2.45 -6.54 -15.06
N ASN A 76 -1.98 -5.45 -15.66
CA ASN A 76 -0.82 -4.71 -15.18
C ASN A 76 -1.30 -3.50 -14.36
N LEU A 77 -0.92 -3.44 -13.09
CA LEU A 77 -1.28 -2.35 -12.18
C LEU A 77 -0.03 -1.60 -11.74
N HIS A 78 -0.15 -0.28 -11.63
CA HIS A 78 0.86 0.55 -10.99
C HIS A 78 0.43 0.83 -9.56
N LEU A 79 1.26 0.41 -8.60
CA LEU A 79 1.04 0.60 -7.18
C LEU A 79 1.99 1.69 -6.69
N ASN A 80 1.44 2.71 -6.04
CA ASN A 80 2.23 3.71 -5.34
C ASN A 80 2.15 3.45 -3.83
N ALA A 81 3.28 3.11 -3.23
CA ALA A 81 3.42 2.89 -1.80
C ALA A 81 4.83 3.28 -1.33
N LEU A 82 4.93 3.88 -0.14
CA LEU A 82 6.23 4.24 0.46
C LEU A 82 7.10 5.11 -0.47
N ASP A 83 6.47 6.07 -1.17
CA ASP A 83 7.11 6.96 -2.17
C ASP A 83 7.80 6.21 -3.32
N ARG A 84 7.38 4.97 -3.58
CA ARG A 84 7.87 4.12 -4.68
C ARG A 84 6.72 3.65 -5.55
N ILE A 85 7.03 3.44 -6.82
CA ILE A 85 6.09 2.89 -7.80
C ILE A 85 6.47 1.44 -8.09
N TYR A 86 5.58 0.52 -7.76
CA TYR A 86 5.71 -0.88 -8.10
C TYR A 86 4.84 -1.21 -9.31
N LYS A 87 5.34 -2.09 -10.17
CA LYS A 87 4.54 -2.67 -11.26
C LYS A 87 4.10 -4.06 -10.82
N MET A 88 2.79 -4.25 -10.71
CA MET A 88 2.21 -5.54 -10.37
C MET A 88 1.60 -6.16 -11.62
N LYS A 89 2.07 -7.35 -11.96
CA LYS A 89 1.57 -8.12 -13.09
C LYS A 89 0.70 -9.25 -12.58
N LEU A 90 -0.61 -9.16 -12.80
CA LEU A 90 -1.59 -10.13 -12.37
C LEU A 90 -2.10 -10.95 -13.55
N VAL A 91 -2.24 -12.26 -13.35
CA VAL A 91 -2.80 -13.20 -14.31
C VAL A 91 -3.89 -13.99 -13.60
N ARG A 92 -5.03 -14.15 -14.27
CA ARG A 92 -6.15 -14.91 -13.71
C ARG A 92 -5.78 -16.39 -13.60
N ASP A 93 -5.95 -16.95 -12.41
CA ASP A 93 -5.67 -18.36 -12.13
C ASP A 93 -6.74 -18.95 -11.22
N THR A 94 -7.46 -19.94 -11.73
CA THR A 94 -8.53 -20.64 -11.01
C THR A 94 -8.06 -21.95 -10.39
N SER A 95 -6.81 -22.36 -10.63
CA SER A 95 -6.28 -23.66 -10.19
C SER A 95 -5.85 -23.69 -8.72
N ILE A 96 -5.76 -22.51 -8.09
CA ILE A 96 -5.31 -22.35 -6.70
C ILE A 96 -6.35 -22.91 -5.72
N PHE A 97 -7.63 -22.90 -6.10
CA PHE A 97 -8.74 -23.34 -5.26
C PHE A 97 -9.39 -24.59 -5.85
N HIS A 98 -10.01 -25.41 -4.99
CA HIS A 98 -10.89 -26.49 -5.43
C HIS A 98 -12.09 -25.93 -6.23
N ASP A 99 -12.75 -26.78 -7.02
CA ASP A 99 -13.87 -26.39 -7.89
C ASP A 99 -15.05 -25.74 -7.12
N ASP A 100 -15.21 -26.06 -5.83
CA ASP A 100 -16.21 -25.47 -4.93
C ASP A 100 -15.60 -25.10 -3.57
N PRO A 101 -14.89 -23.97 -3.46
CA PRO A 101 -14.26 -23.58 -2.21
C PRO A 101 -15.28 -22.92 -1.28
N GLN A 102 -15.45 -23.50 -0.09
CA GLN A 102 -16.32 -22.95 0.95
C GLN A 102 -15.49 -22.19 1.98
N PHE A 103 -15.85 -20.93 2.22
CA PHE A 103 -15.23 -20.09 3.22
C PHE A 103 -16.21 -19.83 4.35
N GLU A 104 -15.83 -20.19 5.58
CA GLU A 104 -16.59 -19.91 6.80
C GLU A 104 -15.96 -18.75 7.56
N MET A 105 -16.77 -17.77 7.95
CA MET A 105 -16.37 -16.72 8.88
C MET A 105 -16.37 -17.23 10.32
N SER A 106 -15.69 -16.50 11.22
CA SER A 106 -15.66 -16.79 12.65
C SER A 106 -17.03 -16.82 13.33
N ASN A 107 -18.07 -16.29 12.69
CA ASN A 107 -19.46 -16.35 13.14
C ASN A 107 -20.27 -17.53 12.56
N GLY A 108 -19.60 -18.48 11.88
CA GLY A 108 -20.24 -19.65 11.25
C GLY A 108 -21.00 -19.34 9.96
N ARG A 109 -20.86 -18.13 9.40
CA ARG A 109 -21.50 -17.75 8.13
C ARG A 109 -20.64 -18.17 6.94
N SER A 110 -21.26 -18.84 5.97
CA SER A 110 -20.63 -19.14 4.68
C SER A 110 -20.58 -17.89 3.79
N ILE A 111 -19.45 -17.70 3.10
CA ILE A 111 -19.21 -16.64 2.12
C ILE A 111 -19.13 -17.27 0.75
N SER A 112 -19.97 -16.79 -0.18
CA SER A 112 -19.86 -17.17 -1.59
C SER A 112 -18.56 -16.60 -2.15
N PHE A 113 -17.67 -17.48 -2.59
CA PHE A 113 -16.45 -17.10 -3.28
C PHE A 113 -16.58 -17.44 -4.76
N ASP A 114 -16.10 -16.52 -5.61
CA ASP A 114 -16.02 -16.75 -7.04
C ASP A 114 -14.55 -17.01 -7.42
N PRO A 115 -14.17 -18.29 -7.69
CA PRO A 115 -12.81 -18.64 -8.11
C PRO A 115 -12.39 -17.90 -9.39
N PHE A 116 -13.35 -17.45 -10.19
CA PHE A 116 -13.08 -16.72 -11.41
C PHE A 116 -12.56 -15.30 -11.14
N HIS A 117 -12.52 -14.80 -9.90
CA HIS A 117 -11.91 -13.50 -9.58
C HIS A 117 -10.55 -13.64 -8.89
N VAL A 118 -9.91 -14.81 -9.01
CA VAL A 118 -8.60 -15.09 -8.44
C VAL A 118 -7.50 -14.74 -9.43
N TYR A 119 -6.48 -14.05 -8.92
CA TYR A 119 -5.32 -13.63 -9.66
C TYR A 119 -4.05 -14.04 -8.92
N ILE A 120 -3.06 -14.51 -9.68
CA ILE A 120 -1.69 -14.70 -9.23
C ILE A 120 -0.80 -13.70 -9.95
N GLY A 121 0.29 -13.28 -9.32
CA GLY A 121 1.15 -12.30 -9.97
C GLY A 121 2.49 -12.09 -9.32
N SER A 122 3.31 -11.32 -10.01
CA SER A 122 4.61 -10.85 -9.53
C SER A 122 4.56 -9.35 -9.27
N LEU A 123 5.35 -8.92 -8.29
CA LEU A 123 5.62 -7.52 -8.01
C LEU A 123 7.04 -7.20 -8.50
N GLU A 124 7.14 -6.27 -9.42
CA GLU A 124 8.41 -5.75 -9.93
C GLU A 124 8.64 -4.36 -9.33
N ASP A 125 9.78 -4.19 -8.65
CA ASP A 125 10.18 -2.87 -8.13
C ASP A 125 10.69 -2.03 -9.29
N TYR A 126 9.96 -0.97 -9.62
CA TYR A 126 10.45 0.07 -10.49
C TYR A 126 11.00 1.15 -9.57
N SER A 127 12.31 1.14 -9.34
CA SER A 127 13.00 2.07 -8.44
C SER A 127 13.02 3.50 -9.02
N GLN A 128 11.85 4.10 -9.21
CA GLN A 128 11.66 5.54 -9.36
C GLN A 128 11.19 6.03 -8.01
N LYS A 129 12.11 6.61 -7.23
CA LYS A 129 11.75 7.39 -6.06
C LYS A 129 10.87 8.54 -6.55
N ILE A 130 9.62 8.57 -6.10
CA ILE A 130 8.79 9.75 -6.28
C ILE A 130 9.42 10.82 -5.39
N GLN A 131 10.00 11.86 -5.99
CA GLN A 131 10.31 13.06 -5.21
C GLN A 131 8.98 13.62 -4.73
N PRO A 132 8.77 13.80 -3.41
CA PRO A 132 7.56 14.43 -2.94
C PRO A 132 7.56 15.88 -3.42
N GLU A 133 6.79 16.20 -4.45
CA GLU A 133 6.41 17.57 -4.75
C GLU A 133 5.54 18.05 -3.58
N PHE A 134 6.19 18.71 -2.62
CA PHE A 134 5.54 19.45 -1.57
C PHE A 134 4.79 20.64 -2.20
N GLY A 135 3.51 20.39 -2.51
CA GLY A 135 2.52 21.41 -2.82
C GLY A 135 2.31 21.68 -4.30
N ARG A 136 1.11 21.33 -4.79
CA ARG A 136 0.12 22.33 -5.22
C ARG A 136 -1.25 21.70 -5.55
N ARG A 137 -2.27 22.30 -4.91
CA ARG A 137 -3.68 22.44 -5.31
C ARG A 137 -4.51 21.17 -5.57
N CYS A 138 -5.28 20.80 -4.55
CA CYS A 138 -6.65 20.33 -4.78
C CYS A 138 -7.47 21.50 -5.36
N ASN A 139 -7.79 21.45 -6.65
CA ASN A 139 -8.93 22.22 -7.18
C ASN A 139 -10.15 21.30 -7.08
N ALA A 140 -11.05 21.63 -6.16
CA ALA A 140 -12.40 21.08 -6.16
C ALA A 140 -13.18 21.75 -7.32
N LEU A 141 -13.79 20.92 -8.16
CA LEU A 141 -14.97 21.28 -8.95
C LEU A 141 -16.18 20.65 -8.26
#